data_AF-A0A6M4A149-F1
#
_entry.id   AF-A0A6M4A149-F1
#
_cell.length_a   1.000
_cell.length_b   1.000
_cell.length_c   1.000
_cell.angle_alpha   90.00
_cell.angle_beta   90.00
_cell.angle_gamma   90.00
#
_symmetry.space_group_name_H-M   'P 1'
#
loop_
_entity.id
_entity.type
_entity.pdbx_description
1 polymer ?
#
loop_
_entity_poly.entity_id
_entity_poly.type
_entity_poly.pdbx_seq_one_letter_code
_entity_poly.pdbx_strand_id
1 'polypeptide(L)'
;MHLGQRNSCVSTEVYDSPKISKYKVIVSENFVSWVNLAARVVRVVLARKDITYGELVKGLEQYGHSESEKSLASRVATGRVRVSLLLQILHVSGVELPALWKPSSTNTKNWEKHAQSVIAAEMAFSRYVDRDEVIRKLVSLGAGFTEKTLDGYIKGGTLFLPVFLRLLFILRSPSLEMFLDYSDVVEAATMDVQSGNEHQD
;
A
#
# COMPACT_ATOMS: atom_id res chain seq x y z
N MET A 1 -20.55 -37.93 -51.58
CA MET A 1 -21.22 -36.61 -51.52
C MET A 1 -21.27 -36.17 -50.07
N HIS A 2 -20.79 -34.94 -49.81
CA HIS A 2 -21.05 -34.08 -48.64
C HIS A 2 -20.53 -34.56 -47.26
N LEU A 3 -19.42 -33.99 -46.77
CA LEU A 3 -19.33 -32.81 -45.87
C LEU A 3 -19.87 -33.13 -44.46
N GLY A 4 -19.17 -32.91 -43.35
CA GLY A 4 -17.94 -32.16 -43.14
C GLY A 4 -17.51 -32.22 -41.67
N GLN A 5 -16.30 -31.71 -41.44
CA GLN A 5 -15.69 -31.42 -40.15
C GLN A 5 -16.64 -30.64 -39.23
N ARG A 6 -16.59 -30.89 -37.91
CA ARG A 6 -16.92 -29.87 -36.92
C ARG A 6 -15.81 -29.76 -35.90
N ASN A 7 -15.28 -28.55 -35.90
CA ASN A 7 -14.23 -28.04 -35.05
C ASN A 7 -14.68 -27.94 -33.60
N SER A 8 -13.70 -28.16 -32.73
CA SER A 8 -13.46 -27.43 -31.49
C SER A 8 -14.11 -26.05 -31.43
N CYS A 9 -14.98 -25.84 -30.44
CA CYS A 9 -15.29 -24.52 -29.91
C CYS A 9 -15.23 -24.61 -28.38
N VAL A 10 -14.04 -24.30 -27.86
CA VAL A 10 -13.84 -23.89 -26.47
C VAL A 10 -14.58 -22.56 -26.31
N SER A 11 -15.69 -22.58 -25.57
CA SER A 11 -16.36 -21.36 -25.15
C SER A 11 -15.45 -20.64 -24.16
N THR A 12 -14.82 -19.57 -24.63
CA THR A 12 -14.09 -18.62 -23.80
C THR A 12 -15.15 -17.78 -23.08
N GLU A 13 -15.42 -18.11 -21.81
CA GLU A 13 -16.17 -17.23 -20.94
C GLU A 13 -15.34 -15.94 -20.76
N VAL A 14 -15.82 -14.89 -21.40
CA VAL A 14 -15.35 -13.52 -21.24
C VAL A 14 -15.61 -13.14 -19.80
N TYR A 15 -14.55 -13.12 -18.99
CA TYR A 15 -14.59 -12.52 -17.65
C TYR A 15 -14.82 -11.01 -17.82
N ASP A 16 -16.09 -10.62 -17.70
CA ASP A 16 -16.51 -9.22 -17.64
C ASP A 16 -15.83 -8.58 -16.42
N SER A 17 -14.84 -7.74 -16.70
CA SER A 17 -14.08 -7.03 -15.67
C SER A 17 -15.00 -6.03 -15.00
N PRO A 18 -15.21 -6.09 -13.67
CA PRO A 18 -16.08 -5.14 -13.01
C PRO A 18 -15.47 -3.74 -13.12
N LYS A 19 -16.21 -2.85 -13.80
CA LYS A 19 -15.95 -1.42 -13.95
C LYS A 19 -15.61 -0.83 -12.58
N ILE A 20 -14.33 -0.46 -12.40
CA ILE A 20 -13.85 0.18 -11.17
C ILE A 20 -14.52 1.54 -11.07
N SER A 21 -15.54 1.61 -10.22
CA SER A 21 -16.19 2.84 -9.79
C SER A 21 -15.13 3.81 -9.27
N LYS A 22 -15.20 5.06 -9.76
CA LYS A 22 -14.40 6.19 -9.31
C LYS A 22 -14.72 6.47 -7.84
N TYR A 23 -14.08 5.77 -6.92
CA TYR A 23 -14.15 6.13 -5.51
C TYR A 23 -13.45 7.47 -5.34
N LYS A 24 -14.25 8.52 -5.21
CA LYS A 24 -13.84 9.75 -4.53
C LYS A 24 -13.51 9.34 -3.10
N VAL A 25 -12.26 8.93 -2.88
CA VAL A 25 -11.68 8.84 -1.53
C VAL A 25 -11.84 10.26 -0.98
N ILE A 26 -12.82 10.45 -0.11
CA ILE A 26 -12.94 11.67 0.68
C ILE A 26 -11.74 11.58 1.62
N VAL A 27 -10.63 12.19 1.19
CA VAL A 27 -9.47 12.43 2.02
C VAL A 27 -9.99 13.37 3.11
N SER A 28 -10.33 12.83 4.28
CA SER A 28 -10.50 13.64 5.48
C SER A 28 -9.21 14.45 5.67
N GLU A 29 -9.30 15.68 6.15
CA GLU A 29 -8.10 16.52 6.41
C GLU A 29 -7.07 15.78 7.28
N ASN A 30 -7.55 14.92 8.19
CA ASN A 30 -6.77 14.06 9.07
C ASN A 30 -5.87 13.07 8.29
N PHE A 31 -6.35 12.56 7.15
CA PHE A 31 -5.59 11.64 6.31
C PHE A 31 -4.40 12.33 5.59
N VAL A 32 -4.39 13.67 5.51
CA VAL A 32 -3.34 14.42 4.82
C VAL A 32 -1.97 14.25 5.48
N SER A 33 -1.89 14.21 6.82
CA SER A 33 -0.61 14.01 7.53
C SER A 33 0.01 12.65 7.20
N TRP A 34 -0.81 11.60 7.11
CA TRP A 34 -0.35 10.27 6.72
C TRP A 34 0.00 10.16 5.24
N VAL A 35 -0.71 10.88 4.37
CA VAL A 35 -0.34 11.02 2.96
C VAL A 35 1.02 11.68 2.82
N ASN A 36 1.28 12.73 3.59
CA ASN A 36 2.56 13.43 3.60
C ASN A 36 3.70 12.54 4.11
N LEU A 37 3.46 11.75 5.17
CA LEU A 37 4.42 10.75 5.66
C LEU A 37 4.70 9.66 4.61
N ALA A 38 3.66 9.13 3.96
CA ALA A 38 3.82 8.14 2.90
C ALA A 38 4.66 8.69 1.73
N ALA A 39 4.41 9.94 1.33
CA ALA A 39 5.21 10.59 0.31
C ALA A 39 6.67 10.83 0.78
N ARG A 40 6.87 11.15 2.06
CA ARG A 40 8.20 11.31 2.67
C ARG A 40 8.98 9.99 2.67
N VAL A 41 8.35 8.86 3.01
CA VAL A 41 8.99 7.53 2.96
C VAL A 41 9.57 7.27 1.56
N VAL A 42 8.77 7.49 0.51
CA VAL A 42 9.25 7.29 -0.88
C VAL A 42 10.40 8.24 -1.20
N ARG A 43 10.30 9.52 -0.84
CA ARG A 43 11.39 10.50 -1.08
C ARG A 43 12.68 10.14 -0.33
N VAL A 44 12.58 9.66 0.91
CA VAL A 44 13.74 9.20 1.71
C VAL A 44 14.41 8.01 1.05
N VAL A 45 13.64 7.04 0.56
CA VAL A 45 14.15 5.88 -0.18
C VAL A 45 14.95 6.32 -1.41
N LEU A 46 14.38 7.22 -2.20
CA LEU A 46 15.02 7.75 -3.40
C LEU A 46 16.30 8.54 -3.09
N ALA A 47 16.24 9.45 -2.11
CA ALA A 47 17.38 10.26 -1.70
C ALA A 47 18.54 9.41 -1.16
N ARG A 48 18.26 8.33 -0.43
CA ARG A 48 19.30 7.44 0.13
C ARG A 48 20.13 6.70 -0.91
N LYS A 49 19.59 6.53 -2.12
CA LYS A 49 20.24 5.81 -3.21
C LYS A 49 20.60 6.74 -4.37
N ASP A 50 20.37 8.04 -4.21
CA ASP A 50 20.55 9.06 -5.23
C ASP A 50 19.79 8.74 -6.53
N ILE A 51 18.54 8.28 -6.39
CA ILE A 51 17.70 7.84 -7.52
C ILE A 51 16.64 8.90 -7.81
N THR A 52 16.51 9.25 -9.08
CA THR A 52 15.45 10.13 -9.59
C THR A 52 14.15 9.37 -9.87
N TYR A 53 13.02 10.08 -9.95
CA TYR A 53 11.76 9.44 -10.36
C TYR A 53 11.84 8.88 -11.79
N GLY A 54 12.63 9.50 -12.68
CA GLY A 54 12.85 9.01 -14.03
C GLY A 54 13.58 7.66 -14.08
N GLU A 55 14.60 7.48 -13.24
CA GLU A 55 15.29 6.19 -13.09
C GLU A 55 14.40 5.14 -12.43
N LEU A 56 13.62 5.55 -11.41
CA LEU A 56 12.66 4.67 -10.76
C LEU A 56 11.63 4.12 -11.77
N VAL A 57 11.05 4.97 -12.62
CA VAL A 57 10.09 4.56 -13.65
C VAL A 57 10.70 3.50 -14.57
N LYS A 58 11.91 3.73 -15.10
CA LYS A 58 12.63 2.76 -15.93
C LYS A 58 12.85 1.43 -15.21
N GLY A 59 13.12 1.47 -13.90
CA GLY A 59 13.25 0.28 -13.08
C GLY A 59 11.92 -0.48 -12.90
N LEU A 60 10.81 0.25 -12.75
CA LEU A 60 9.48 -0.31 -12.56
C LEU A 60 8.88 -0.89 -13.86
N GLU A 61 9.30 -0.43 -15.04
CA GLU A 61 8.89 -0.97 -16.35
C GLU A 61 9.13 -2.48 -16.47
N GLN A 62 10.21 -2.98 -15.85
CA GLN A 62 10.57 -4.40 -15.79
C GLN A 62 9.48 -5.27 -15.14
N TYR A 63 8.65 -4.66 -14.30
CA TYR A 63 7.58 -5.30 -13.54
C TYR A 63 6.19 -4.95 -14.08
N GLY A 64 6.12 -4.40 -15.30
CA GLY A 64 4.85 -4.12 -16.00
C GLY A 64 4.25 -2.75 -15.71
N HIS A 65 4.96 -1.85 -15.06
CA HIS A 65 4.50 -0.48 -14.83
C HIS A 65 4.89 0.42 -16.01
N SER A 66 3.91 0.87 -16.79
CA SER A 66 4.10 1.91 -17.81
C SER A 66 3.39 3.19 -17.34
N GLU A 67 4.06 3.97 -16.50
CA GLU A 67 3.59 5.30 -16.13
C GLU A 67 4.70 6.34 -16.24
N SER A 68 4.35 7.60 -16.51
CA SER A 68 5.34 8.67 -16.61
C SER A 68 5.87 9.10 -15.24
N GLU A 69 7.06 9.69 -15.23
CA GLU A 69 7.67 10.29 -14.04
C GLU A 69 6.70 11.21 -13.27
N LYS A 70 6.02 12.09 -14.01
CA LYS A 70 5.03 13.02 -13.46
C LYS A 70 3.81 12.30 -12.86
N SER A 71 3.36 11.21 -13.49
CA SER A 71 2.26 10.39 -12.97
C SER A 71 2.65 9.73 -11.65
N LEU A 72 3.83 9.11 -11.60
CA LEU A 72 4.32 8.45 -10.40
C LEU A 72 4.53 9.45 -9.25
N ALA A 73 5.18 10.59 -9.51
CA ALA A 73 5.38 11.63 -8.52
C ALA A 73 4.05 12.18 -7.99
N SER A 74 3.05 12.39 -8.86
CA SER A 74 1.70 12.81 -8.46
C SER A 74 0.99 11.75 -7.62
N ARG A 75 1.13 10.46 -7.97
CA ARG A 75 0.57 9.34 -7.19
C ARG A 75 1.19 9.27 -5.79
N VAL A 76 2.50 9.46 -5.68
CA VAL A 76 3.23 9.52 -4.42
C VAL A 76 2.76 10.70 -3.58
N ALA A 77 2.70 11.91 -4.16
CA ALA A 77 2.24 13.11 -3.49
C ALA A 77 0.79 13.02 -2.99
N THR A 78 -0.07 12.28 -3.69
CA THR A 78 -1.48 12.09 -3.31
C THR A 78 -1.73 10.86 -2.43
N GLY A 79 -0.67 10.15 -2.00
CA GLY A 79 -0.77 8.98 -1.12
C GLY A 79 -1.45 7.77 -1.74
N ARG A 80 -1.59 7.74 -3.08
CA ARG A 80 -2.21 6.64 -3.85
C ARG A 80 -1.24 5.51 -4.16
N VAL A 81 -0.15 5.41 -3.39
CA VAL A 81 0.84 4.34 -3.49
C VAL A 81 0.32 3.14 -2.71
N ARG A 82 0.30 1.96 -3.33
CA ARG A 82 0.00 0.70 -2.62
C ARG A 82 1.27 0.15 -1.97
N VAL A 83 1.11 -0.68 -0.95
CA VAL A 83 2.24 -1.38 -0.30
C VAL A 83 3.02 -2.21 -1.32
N SER A 84 2.33 -2.89 -2.25
CA SER A 84 2.97 -3.62 -3.34
C SER A 84 3.90 -2.74 -4.18
N LEU A 85 3.46 -1.52 -4.53
CA LEU A 85 4.29 -0.55 -5.26
C LEU A 85 5.45 -0.04 -4.39
N LEU A 86 5.24 0.20 -3.08
CA LEU A 86 6.36 0.56 -2.19
C LEU A 86 7.43 -0.53 -2.18
N LEU A 87 7.04 -1.80 -2.08
CA LEU A 87 7.99 -2.92 -2.08
C LEU A 87 8.77 -3.01 -3.39
N GLN A 88 8.12 -2.75 -4.53
CA GLN A 88 8.82 -2.63 -5.81
C GLN A 88 9.79 -1.46 -5.83
N ILE A 89 9.38 -0.28 -5.33
CA ILE A 89 10.25 0.90 -5.25
C ILE A 89 11.50 0.57 -4.42
N LEU A 90 11.34 -0.06 -3.25
CA LEU A 90 12.44 -0.47 -2.39
C LEU A 90 13.37 -1.48 -3.09
N HIS A 91 12.80 -2.45 -3.79
CA HIS A 91 13.54 -3.47 -4.53
C HIS A 91 14.34 -2.87 -5.69
N VAL A 92 13.71 -2.08 -6.55
CA VAL A 92 14.34 -1.38 -7.67
C VAL A 92 15.42 -0.42 -7.18
N SER A 93 15.17 0.27 -6.07
CA SER A 93 16.13 1.21 -5.49
C SER A 93 17.31 0.50 -4.80
N GLY A 94 17.25 -0.81 -4.59
CA GLY A 94 18.27 -1.56 -3.87
C GLY A 94 18.44 -1.10 -2.42
N VAL A 95 17.37 -0.63 -1.78
CA VAL A 95 17.37 -0.26 -0.36
C VAL A 95 17.19 -1.52 0.49
N GLU A 96 17.93 -1.60 1.59
CA GLU A 96 17.76 -2.67 2.57
C GLU A 96 16.33 -2.68 3.12
N LEU A 97 15.72 -3.86 3.16
CA LEU A 97 14.37 -4.04 3.65
C LEU A 97 14.37 -4.30 5.17
N PRO A 98 13.36 -3.81 5.92
CA PRO A 98 13.14 -4.24 7.29
C PRO A 98 13.06 -5.77 7.35
N ALA A 99 13.52 -6.35 8.46
CA ALA A 99 13.59 -7.81 8.60
C ALA A 99 12.23 -8.49 8.33
N LEU A 100 11.14 -7.89 8.79
CA LEU A 100 9.76 -8.39 8.60
C LEU A 100 9.25 -8.27 7.16
N TRP A 101 9.88 -7.43 6.33
CA TRP A 101 9.46 -7.17 4.95
C TRP A 101 10.25 -8.02 3.95
N LYS A 102 11.31 -8.69 4.42
CA LYS A 102 12.12 -9.56 3.57
C LYS A 102 11.23 -10.68 3.01
N PRO A 103 11.28 -10.93 1.69
CA PRO A 103 10.46 -11.97 1.09
C PRO A 103 10.82 -13.33 1.69
N SER A 104 9.81 -14.09 2.10
CA SER A 104 9.98 -15.50 2.48
C SER A 104 10.27 -16.40 1.27
N SER A 105 9.97 -15.94 0.05
CA SER A 105 10.30 -16.62 -1.20
C SER A 105 10.77 -15.63 -2.26
N THR A 106 11.80 -15.99 -3.03
CA THR A 106 12.43 -15.19 -4.09
C THR A 106 11.54 -14.92 -5.31
N ASN A 107 10.25 -15.30 -5.29
CA ASN A 107 9.37 -15.11 -6.43
C ASN A 107 8.82 -13.67 -6.48
N THR A 108 9.61 -12.78 -7.08
CA THR A 108 9.32 -11.34 -7.27
C THR A 108 8.24 -11.04 -8.31
N LYS A 109 7.51 -12.05 -8.82
CA LYS A 109 6.46 -11.85 -9.84
C LYS A 109 5.09 -11.47 -9.27
N ASN A 110 4.87 -11.61 -7.96
CA ASN A 110 3.58 -11.28 -7.34
C ASN A 110 3.75 -10.37 -6.13
N TRP A 111 3.78 -9.06 -6.41
CA TRP A 111 4.02 -8.01 -5.41
C TRP A 111 2.86 -7.83 -4.43
N GLU A 112 1.62 -8.13 -4.83
CA GLU A 112 0.47 -8.11 -3.90
C GLU A 112 0.57 -9.26 -2.89
N LYS A 113 1.01 -10.44 -3.31
CA LYS A 113 1.28 -11.55 -2.39
C LYS A 113 2.46 -11.28 -1.46
N HIS A 114 3.47 -10.55 -1.93
CA HIS A 114 4.55 -10.07 -1.05
C HIS A 114 3.99 -9.06 -0.05
N ALA A 115 3.21 -8.06 -0.48
CA ALA A 115 2.56 -7.11 0.41
C ALA A 115 1.68 -7.79 1.47
N GLN A 116 0.91 -8.81 1.06
CA GLN A 116 0.12 -9.63 1.98
C GLN A 116 1.01 -10.30 3.04
N SER A 117 2.12 -10.91 2.63
CA SER A 117 3.08 -11.55 3.54
C SER A 117 3.70 -10.55 4.51
N VAL A 118 4.04 -9.34 4.04
CA VAL A 118 4.56 -8.27 4.91
C VAL A 118 3.53 -7.86 5.96
N ILE A 119 2.30 -7.57 5.53
CA ILE A 119 1.23 -7.15 6.46
C ILE A 119 0.97 -8.25 7.49
N ALA A 120 0.95 -9.52 7.07
CA ALA A 120 0.78 -10.65 7.98
C ALA A 120 1.96 -10.79 8.96
N ALA A 121 3.20 -10.62 8.51
CA ALA A 121 4.39 -10.68 9.36
C ALA A 121 4.38 -9.56 10.42
N GLU A 122 4.01 -8.34 10.02
CA GLU A 122 3.87 -7.20 10.93
C GLU A 122 2.79 -7.44 11.99
N MET A 123 1.62 -7.94 11.58
CA MET A 123 0.56 -8.30 12.52
C MET A 123 0.99 -9.41 13.47
N ALA A 124 1.67 -10.45 12.97
CA ALA A 124 2.16 -11.57 13.79
C ALA A 124 3.28 -11.17 14.75
N PHE A 125 4.05 -10.12 14.43
CA PHE A 125 5.09 -9.60 15.31
C PHE A 125 4.51 -8.96 16.58
N SER A 126 3.34 -8.32 16.47
CA SER A 126 2.66 -7.76 17.64
C SER A 126 1.92 -8.83 18.43
N ARG A 127 2.40 -9.12 19.64
CA ARG A 127 1.83 -10.16 20.51
C ARG A 127 0.58 -9.73 21.28
N TYR A 128 0.23 -8.44 21.24
CA TYR A 128 -0.72 -7.82 22.16
C TYR A 128 -1.94 -7.20 21.47
N VAL A 129 -2.01 -7.22 20.14
CA VAL A 129 -3.10 -6.59 19.41
C VAL A 129 -3.73 -7.60 18.47
N ASP A 130 -5.02 -7.86 18.68
CA ASP A 130 -5.79 -8.74 17.81
C ASP A 130 -6.04 -8.09 16.43
N ARG A 131 -6.15 -8.91 15.38
CA ARG A 131 -6.37 -8.42 14.01
C ARG A 131 -7.62 -7.57 13.91
N ASP A 132 -8.72 -8.00 14.51
CA ASP A 132 -9.99 -7.28 14.41
C ASP A 132 -9.91 -5.98 15.21
N GLU A 133 -9.12 -5.94 16.29
CA GLU A 133 -8.83 -4.72 17.01
C GLU A 133 -8.03 -3.71 16.16
N VAL A 134 -7.02 -4.16 15.41
CA VAL A 134 -6.28 -3.30 14.47
C VAL A 134 -7.21 -2.73 13.40
N ILE A 135 -8.06 -3.58 12.81
CA ILE A 135 -9.01 -3.17 11.77
C ILE A 135 -9.99 -2.13 12.31
N ARG A 136 -10.58 -2.37 13.49
CA ARG A 136 -11.45 -1.40 14.17
C ARG A 136 -10.74 -0.07 14.43
N LYS A 137 -9.50 -0.11 14.93
CA LYS A 137 -8.70 1.10 15.17
C LYS A 137 -8.46 1.88 13.88
N LEU A 138 -8.06 1.20 12.81
CA LEU A 138 -7.84 1.84 11.51
C LEU A 138 -9.10 2.49 10.94
N VAL A 139 -10.26 1.84 11.09
CA VAL A 139 -11.55 2.40 10.66
C VAL A 139 -11.94 3.60 11.52
N SER A 140 -11.77 3.50 12.84
CA SER A 140 -12.07 4.59 13.80
C SER A 140 -11.22 5.83 13.57
N LEU A 141 -9.99 5.67 13.07
CA LEU A 141 -9.08 6.76 12.70
C LEU A 141 -9.41 7.39 11.34
N GLY A 142 -10.64 7.21 10.85
CA GLY A 142 -11.14 7.92 9.67
C GLY A 142 -10.50 7.47 8.35
N ALA A 143 -10.14 6.19 8.21
CA ALA A 143 -9.58 5.66 6.96
C ALA A 143 -10.59 5.69 5.77
N GLY A 144 -11.86 6.04 6.01
CA GLY A 144 -12.88 6.14 4.96
C GLY A 144 -13.31 4.77 4.39
N PHE A 145 -12.94 3.68 5.06
CA PHE A 145 -13.27 2.31 4.68
C PHE A 145 -14.12 1.64 5.75
N THR A 146 -14.99 0.73 5.34
CA THR A 146 -15.63 -0.21 6.28
C THR A 146 -14.60 -1.26 6.71
N GLU A 147 -14.82 -1.89 7.87
CA GLU A 147 -13.98 -3.00 8.36
C GLU A 147 -13.86 -4.12 7.31
N LYS A 148 -14.98 -4.47 6.65
CA LYS A 148 -15.01 -5.48 5.59
C LYS A 148 -14.15 -5.10 4.38
N THR A 149 -14.20 -3.84 3.95
CA THR A 149 -13.38 -3.34 2.83
C THR A 149 -11.90 -3.38 3.20
N LEU A 150 -11.56 -2.94 4.41
CA LEU A 150 -10.20 -2.91 4.91
C LEU A 150 -9.61 -4.32 5.06
N ASP A 151 -10.38 -5.26 5.61
CA ASP A 151 -10.02 -6.67 5.68
C ASP A 151 -9.76 -7.26 4.29
N GLY A 152 -10.58 -6.91 3.30
CA GLY A 152 -10.38 -7.25 1.90
C GLY A 152 -9.04 -6.73 1.35
N TYR A 153 -8.68 -5.47 1.62
CA TYR A 153 -7.40 -4.91 1.19
C TYR A 153 -6.20 -5.54 1.88
N ILE A 154 -6.31 -5.87 3.17
CA ILE A 154 -5.29 -6.60 3.93
C ILE A 154 -5.09 -7.99 3.32
N LYS A 155 -6.17 -8.75 3.13
CA LYS A 155 -6.12 -10.09 2.52
C LYS A 155 -5.61 -10.06 1.09
N GLY A 156 -5.95 -9.03 0.32
CA GLY A 156 -5.51 -8.88 -1.06
C GLY A 156 -4.12 -8.28 -1.24
N GLY A 157 -3.45 -7.78 -0.17
CA GLY A 157 -2.18 -7.07 -0.30
C GLY A 157 -2.28 -5.76 -1.09
N THR A 158 -3.46 -5.14 -1.12
CA THR A 158 -3.77 -3.94 -1.93
C THR A 158 -3.92 -2.67 -1.09
N LEU A 159 -3.47 -2.73 0.17
CA LEU A 159 -3.52 -1.61 1.10
C LEU A 159 -2.72 -0.40 0.57
N PHE A 160 -3.26 0.80 0.77
CA PHE A 160 -2.54 2.04 0.47
C PHE A 160 -1.51 2.33 1.56
N LEU A 161 -0.38 2.91 1.15
CA LEU A 161 0.76 3.18 2.01
C LEU A 161 0.41 4.05 3.24
N PRO A 162 -0.36 5.15 3.14
CA PRO A 162 -0.74 5.92 4.33
C PRO A 162 -1.48 5.07 5.38
N VAL A 163 -2.37 4.16 4.94
CA VAL A 163 -3.09 3.24 5.83
C VAL A 163 -2.16 2.19 6.40
N PHE A 164 -1.19 1.71 5.62
CA PHE A 164 -0.16 0.80 6.10
C PHE A 164 0.74 1.45 7.16
N LEU A 165 1.11 2.73 7.01
CA LEU A 165 1.88 3.44 8.04
C LEU A 165 1.10 3.56 9.35
N ARG A 166 -0.21 3.84 9.30
CA ARG A 166 -1.09 3.80 10.48
C ARG A 166 -1.11 2.43 11.14
N LEU A 167 -1.20 1.37 10.33
CA LEU A 167 -1.15 -0.01 10.81
C LEU A 167 0.16 -0.26 11.56
N LEU A 168 1.30 0.11 10.98
CA LEU A 168 2.60 -0.05 11.64
C LEU A 168 2.70 0.74 12.94
N PHE A 169 2.13 1.96 12.97
CA PHE A 169 2.07 2.76 14.19
C PHE A 169 1.22 2.09 15.29
N ILE A 170 0.03 1.58 14.96
CA ILE A 170 -0.84 0.85 15.90
C ILE A 170 -0.13 -0.39 16.45
N LEU A 171 0.60 -1.10 15.60
CA LEU A 171 1.38 -2.29 15.98
C LEU A 171 2.69 -1.96 16.69
N ARG A 172 3.08 -0.67 16.76
CA ARG A 172 4.38 -0.20 17.26
C ARG A 172 5.54 -0.93 16.59
N SER A 173 5.43 -1.10 15.27
CA SER A 173 6.42 -1.85 14.50
C SER A 173 7.77 -1.11 14.44
N PRO A 174 8.89 -1.80 14.69
CA PRO A 174 10.24 -1.22 14.53
C PRO A 174 10.59 -0.94 13.06
N SER A 175 9.85 -1.52 12.10
CA SER A 175 10.10 -1.31 10.67
C SER A 175 9.98 0.15 10.23
N LEU A 176 9.26 0.99 10.98
CA LEU A 176 9.10 2.42 10.70
C LEU A 176 10.39 3.22 10.90
N GLU A 177 11.20 2.85 11.88
CA GLU A 177 12.43 3.57 12.27
C GLU A 177 13.46 3.61 11.13
N MET A 178 13.36 2.66 10.20
CA MET A 178 14.17 2.67 9.01
C MET A 178 13.85 3.82 8.05
N PHE A 179 12.67 4.45 8.09
CA PHE A 179 12.27 5.45 7.09
C PHE A 179 11.82 6.78 7.66
N LEU A 180 11.33 6.79 8.91
CA LEU A 180 10.75 7.95 9.56
C LEU A 180 11.25 8.06 10.99
N ASP A 181 11.43 9.28 11.47
CA ASP A 181 11.65 9.55 12.88
C ASP A 181 10.33 9.35 13.64
N TYR A 182 10.40 8.71 14.81
CA TYR A 182 9.20 8.37 15.58
C TYR A 182 8.38 9.60 15.98
N SER A 183 9.03 10.74 16.23
CA SER A 183 8.36 12.02 16.54
C SER A 183 7.40 12.45 15.44
N ASP A 184 7.78 12.32 14.17
CA ASP A 184 6.95 12.68 13.02
C ASP A 184 5.70 11.79 12.92
N VAL A 185 5.83 10.52 13.29
CA VAL A 185 4.72 9.57 13.30
C VAL A 185 3.74 9.88 14.42
N VAL A 186 4.25 10.21 15.61
CA VAL A 186 3.42 10.62 16.76
C VAL A 186 2.69 11.94 16.47
N GLU A 187 3.35 12.90 15.83
CA GLU A 187 2.72 14.16 15.42
C GLU A 187 1.53 13.89 14.47
N ALA A 188 1.74 13.07 13.43
CA ALA A 188 0.66 12.70 12.51
C ALA A 188 -0.50 11.96 13.20
N ALA A 189 -0.20 11.09 14.17
CA ALA A 189 -1.22 10.42 14.98
C ALA A 189 -1.96 11.37 15.91
N THR A 190 -1.30 12.41 16.43
CA THR A 190 -1.90 13.41 17.33
C THR A 190 -2.87 14.31 16.55
N MET A 191 -2.48 14.73 15.34
CA MET A 191 -3.36 15.48 14.44
C MET A 191 -4.64 14.71 14.09
N ASP A 192 -4.54 13.39 13.90
CA ASP A 192 -5.70 12.52 13.66
C ASP A 192 -6.71 12.55 14.83
N VAL A 193 -6.23 12.60 16.07
CA VAL A 193 -7.07 12.59 17.29
C VAL A 193 -7.70 13.96 17.54
N GLN A 194 -6.95 15.05 17.35
CA GLN A 194 -7.46 16.40 17.60
C GLN A 194 -8.60 16.78 16.66
N SER A 195 -8.48 16.47 15.38
CA SER A 195 -9.52 16.72 14.38
C SER A 195 -10.74 15.78 14.48
N GLY A 196 -10.68 14.71 15.28
CA GLY A 196 -11.83 13.86 15.61
C GLY A 196 -12.75 14.46 16.68
N ASN A 197 -12.22 15.36 17.52
CA ASN A 197 -12.96 15.96 18.63
C ASN A 197 -13.67 17.27 18.25
N GLU A 198 -13.23 17.97 17.20
CA GLU A 198 -13.81 19.26 16.76
C GLU A 198 -15.15 19.13 16.00
N HIS A 199 -15.69 17.91 15.87
CA HIS A 199 -16.99 17.64 15.25
C HIS A 199 -18.05 17.10 16.23
N GLN A 200 -17.82 17.23 17.54
CA GLN A 200 -18.77 16.81 18.59
C GLN A 200 -19.36 17.93 19.45
N ASP A 201 -19.07 19.20 19.17
CA ASP A 201 -19.69 20.36 19.84
C ASP A 201 -20.73 21.06 18.96
#